data_AF-A0A923B3T5-F1
#
_entry.id   AF-A0A923B3T5-F1
#
_cell.length_a   1.000
_cell.length_b   1.000
_cell.length_c   1.000
_cell.angle_alpha   90.00
_cell.angle_beta   90.00
_cell.angle_gamma   90.00
#
_symmetry.space_group_name_H-M   'P 1'
#
loop_
_entity.id
_entity.type
_entity.pdbx_description
1 polymer ?
#
loop_
_entity_poly.entity_id
_entity_poly.type
_entity_poly.pdbx_seq_one_letter_code
_entity_poly.pdbx_strand_id
1 'polypeptide(L)' 'MKERDLLKKVVDTFDKLSIRYFVTGGMAAIAYGEPRYTSDIDVLADIPLEAIPGLISEFPFPEYYV' A
#
# COMPACT_ATOMS: atom_id res chain seq x y z
N MET A 1 11.35 3.51 7.68
CA MET A 1 11.28 2.40 6.70
C MET A 1 11.56 2.98 5.33
N LYS A 2 12.28 2.29 4.43
CA LYS A 2 12.43 2.78 3.04
C LYS A 2 11.12 2.53 2.28
N GLU A 3 10.86 3.30 1.22
CA GLU A 3 9.64 3.25 0.42
C GLU A 3 9.38 1.83 -0.11
N ARG A 4 10.41 1.15 -0.60
CA ARG A 4 10.30 -0.24 -1.07
C ARG A 4 9.83 -1.20 0.02
N ASP A 5 10.34 -1.05 1.24
CA ASP A 5 10.00 -1.93 2.35
C ASP A 5 8.57 -1.63 2.86
N LEU A 6 8.14 -0.36 2.79
CA LEU A 6 6.77 0.04 3.10
C LEU A 6 5.78 -0.49 2.07
N LEU A 7 6.09 -0.37 0.77
CA LEU A 7 5.28 -0.96 -0.28
C LEU A 7 5.16 -2.48 -0.10
N LYS A 8 6.26 -3.16 0.26
CA LYS A 8 6.24 -4.59 0.57
C LYS A 8 5.29 -4.90 1.74
N LYS A 9 5.36 -4.14 2.84
CA LYS A 9 4.42 -4.31 3.97
C LYS A 9 2.97 -4.13 3.54
N VAL A 10 2.67 -3.13 2.70
CA VAL A 10 1.32 -2.86 2.21
C VAL A 10 0.78 -4.03 1.38
N VAL A 11 1.54 -4.50 0.38
CA VAL A 11 1.09 -5.60 -0.48
C VAL A 11 0.96 -6.92 0.29
N ASP A 12 1.91 -7.22 1.19
CA ASP A 12 1.85 -8.44 2.02
C ASP A 12 0.60 -8.41 2.94
N THR A 13 0.25 -7.23 3.50
CA THR A 13 -0.98 -7.06 4.30
C THR A 13 -2.23 -7.22 3.44
N PHE A 14 -2.27 -6.60 2.25
CA PHE A 14 -3.44 -6.67 1.38
C PHE A 14 -3.68 -8.09 0.88
N ASP A 15 -2.62 -8.80 0.48
CA ASP A 15 -2.69 -10.22 0.11
C ASP A 15 -3.21 -11.07 1.28
N LYS A 16 -2.67 -10.88 2.49
CA LYS A 16 -3.11 -11.59 3.70
C LYS A 16 -4.59 -11.37 4.01
N LEU A 17 -5.08 -10.15 3.81
CA LEU A 17 -6.48 -9.77 4.07
C LEU A 17 -7.39 -9.98 2.86
N SER A 18 -6.88 -10.54 1.76
CA SER A 18 -7.60 -10.72 0.50
C SER A 18 -8.22 -9.42 -0.04
N ILE A 19 -7.56 -8.29 0.18
CA ILE A 19 -7.93 -6.97 -0.35
C ILE A 19 -7.42 -6.90 -1.78
N ARG A 20 -8.29 -6.56 -2.75
CA ARG A 20 -7.87 -6.32 -4.13
C ARG A 20 -7.25 -4.93 -4.23
N TYR A 21 -6.13 -4.81 -4.94
CA TYR A 21 -5.45 -3.53 -5.09
C TYR A 21 -4.71 -3.39 -6.43
N PHE A 22 -4.35 -2.14 -6.73
CA PHE A 22 -3.41 -1.76 -7.78
C PHE A 22 -2.42 -0.74 -7.24
N VAL A 23 -1.12 -0.95 -7.51
CA VAL A 23 -0.12 0.10 -7.35
C VAL A 23 -0.32 1.12 -8.47
N THR A 24 -0.40 2.40 -8.12
CA THR A 24 -0.67 3.50 -9.05
C THR A 24 0.38 4.62 -8.88
N GLY A 25 0.09 5.80 -9.41
CA GLY A 25 0.91 6.99 -9.21
C GLY A 25 2.31 6.90 -9.80
N GLY A 26 3.28 7.53 -9.12
CA GLY A 26 4.66 7.64 -9.61
C GLY A 26 5.35 6.29 -9.78
N MET A 27 5.13 5.37 -8.84
CA MET A 27 5.72 4.03 -8.89
C MET A 27 5.21 3.21 -10.09
N ALA A 28 3.91 3.30 -10.39
CA ALA A 28 3.36 2.67 -11.59
C ALA A 28 3.91 3.29 -12.88
N ALA A 29 3.99 4.63 -12.95
CA ALA A 29 4.57 5.31 -14.12
C ALA A 29 6.00 4.85 -14.40
N ILE A 30 6.85 4.76 -13.37
CA ILE A 30 8.22 4.24 -13.48
C ILE A 30 8.22 2.79 -13.98
N ALA A 31 7.34 1.93 -13.45
CA ALA A 31 7.25 0.53 -13.86
C ALA A 31 6.85 0.38 -15.34
N TYR A 32 6.09 1.34 -15.90
CA TYR A 32 5.71 1.38 -17.31
C TYR A 32 6.63 2.24 -18.18
N GLY A 33 7.80 2.65 -17.68
CA GLY A 33 8.85 3.27 -18.47
C GLY A 33 8.87 4.80 -18.50
N GLU A 34 8.03 5.46 -17.71
CA GLU A 34 8.03 6.92 -17.55
C GLU A 34 9.00 7.32 -16.42
N PRO A 35 10.17 7.93 -16.73
CA PRO A 35 11.12 8.33 -15.71
C PRO A 35 10.55 9.46 -14.86
N ARG A 36 10.45 9.25 -13.55
CA ARG A 36 9.89 10.21 -12.62
C ARG A 36 10.56 10.10 -11.26
N TYR A 37 10.64 11.23 -10.55
CA TYR A 37 10.91 11.24 -9.12
C TYR A 37 9.59 11.19 -8.34
N THR A 38 9.48 10.28 -7.38
CA THR A 38 8.35 10.12 -6.45
C THR A 38 8.92 9.76 -5.08
N SER A 39 8.34 10.28 -4.01
CA SER A 39 8.78 10.05 -2.62
C SER A 39 7.67 9.46 -1.75
N ASP A 40 6.60 9.04 -2.40
CA ASP A 40 5.37 8.51 -1.86
C ASP A 40 4.97 7.24 -2.62
N ILE A 41 3.93 6.58 -2.12
CA ILE A 41 3.39 5.35 -2.68
C ILE A 41 1.88 5.54 -2.77
N ASP A 42 1.35 5.38 -3.97
CA ASP A 42 -0.08 5.41 -4.21
C ASP A 42 -0.60 3.99 -4.46
N VAL A 43 -1.62 3.59 -3.71
CA VAL A 43 -2.31 2.30 -3.90
C VAL A 43 -3.80 2.54 -3.93
N LEU A 44 -4.46 2.06 -4.98
CA LEU A 44 -5.92 1.96 -5.03
C LEU A 44 -6.31 0.60 -4.48
N ALA A 45 -7.16 0.56 -3.46
CA ALA A 45 -7.59 -0.68 -2.81
C ALA A 45 -9.12 -0.75 -2.69
N ASP A 46 -9.68 -1.93 -2.96
CA ASP A 46 -11.08 -2.26 -2.74
C ASP A 46 -11.20 -2.93 -1.37
N ILE A 47 -11.40 -2.11 -0.33
CA ILE A 47 -11.37 -2.53 1.08
C ILE A 47 -12.78 -2.90 1.54
N PRO A 48 -13.08 -4.20 1.74
CA PRO A 48 -14.35 -4.61 2.33
C PRO A 48 -14.39 -4.26 3.83
N LEU A 49 -15.58 -4.00 4.37
CA LEU A 49 -15.75 -3.58 5.76
C LEU A 49 -15.19 -4.61 6.76
N GLU A 50 -15.27 -5.88 6.41
CA GLU A 50 -14.81 -7.01 7.21
C GLU A 50 -13.28 -7.04 7.34
N ALA A 51 -12.54 -6.43 6.39
CA ALA A 51 -11.09 -6.36 6.42
C ALA A 51 -10.56 -5.20 7.28
N ILE A 52 -11.39 -4.21 7.62
CA ILE A 52 -10.99 -3.00 8.36
C ILE A 52 -10.29 -3.34 9.69
N PRO A 53 -10.81 -4.25 10.55
CA PRO A 53 -10.13 -4.57 11.81
C PRO A 53 -8.73 -5.17 11.60
N GLY A 54 -8.58 -6.01 10.56
CA GLY A 54 -7.29 -6.59 10.19
C GLY A 54 -6.32 -5.52 9.68
N LEU A 55 -6.82 -4.57 8.89
CA LEU A 55 -6.01 -3.47 8.37
C LEU A 55 -5.49 -2.57 9.50
N ILE A 56 -6.35 -2.18 10.44
CA ILE A 56 -5.96 -1.38 11.61
C ILE A 56 -4.94 -2.14 12.47
N SER A 57 -5.11 -3.46 12.63
CA SER A 57 -4.17 -4.29 13.40
C SER A 57 -2.78 -4.37 12.75
N GLU A 58 -2.69 -4.33 11.41
CA GLU A 58 -1.41 -4.40 10.70
C GLU A 58 -0.71 -3.04 10.60
N PHE A 59 -1.45 -1.95 10.79
CA PHE A 59 -0.96 -0.56 10.77
C PHE A 59 -1.40 0.20 12.03
N PRO A 60 -0.85 -0.16 13.21
CA PRO A 60 -1.28 0.42 14.48
C PRO A 60 -0.79 1.86 14.68
N PHE A 61 -1.55 2.63 15.46
CA PHE A 61 -1.12 3.91 16.03
C PHE A 61 -0.16 3.68 17.22
N PRO A 62 0.87 4.52 17.43
CA PRO A 62 1.19 5.77 16.73
C PRO A 62 2.05 5.63 15.48
N GLU A 63 2.51 4.42 15.15
CA GLU A 63 3.42 4.20 14.04
C GLU A 63 2.79 4.54 12.68
N TYR A 64 1.47 4.34 12.57
CA TYR A 64 0.67 4.65 11.39
C TYR A 64 -0.61 5.39 11.78
N TYR A 65 -1.13 6.17 10.83
CA TYR A 65 -2.42 6.83 10.90
C TYR A 65 -3.33 6.23 9.83
N VAL A 66 -4.21 5.31 10.25
CA VAL A 66 -5.12 4.53 9.41
C VAL A 66 -6.50 4.50 10.06
#